data_AF-A0A2V9HFL6-F1
#
_entry.id   AF-A0A2V9HFL6-F1
#
_cell.length_a   1.000
_cell.length_b   1.000
_cell.length_c   1.000
_cell.angle_alpha   90.00
_cell.angle_beta   90.00
_cell.angle_gamma   90.00
#
_symmetry.space_group_name_H-M   'P 1'
#
loop_
_entity.id
_entity.type
_entity.pdbx_description
1 polymer ?
#
loop_
_entity_poly.entity_id
_entity_poly.type
_entity_poly.pdbx_seq_one_letter_code
_entity_poly.pdbx_strand_id
1 'polypeptide(L)'
;MSPEQRLHFHQVESGPRMKDLEAWFKKQFAERKVEPNSGLGEAILYMQKYWDKLTLFLRQAGAPLDNNIVERTLKILHRKNALPGRGKWTRVLPTQMTFGLC
;
A
#
# COMPACT_ATOMS: atom_id res chain seq x y z
N MET A 1 -23.76 11.53 -10.15
CA MET A 1 -22.97 11.51 -11.41
C MET A 1 -23.07 10.12 -11.99
N SER A 2 -23.45 9.97 -13.26
CA SER A 2 -23.48 8.65 -13.91
C SER A 2 -22.05 8.09 -14.04
N PRO A 3 -21.89 6.76 -14.18
CA PRO A 3 -20.58 6.15 -14.40
C PRO A 3 -19.81 6.74 -15.60
N GLU A 4 -20.52 7.14 -16.65
CA GLU A 4 -20.00 7.71 -17.89
C GLU A 4 -19.61 9.18 -17.71
N GLN A 5 -20.43 9.96 -17.02
CA GLN A 5 -20.10 11.33 -16.63
C GLN A 5 -18.85 11.36 -15.75
N ARG A 6 -18.71 10.38 -14.85
CA ARG A 6 -17.52 10.22 -13.99
C ARG A 6 -16.28 9.88 -14.81
N LEU A 7 -16.41 8.95 -15.76
CA LEU A 7 -15.33 8.59 -16.67
C LEU A 7 -14.84 9.82 -17.45
N HIS A 8 -15.77 10.57 -18.04
CA HIS A 8 -15.42 11.77 -18.80
C HIS A 8 -14.74 12.83 -17.94
N PHE A 9 -15.27 13.09 -16.74
CA PHE A 9 -14.63 13.99 -15.77
C PHE A 9 -13.18 13.58 -15.47
N HIS A 10 -12.92 12.30 -15.20
CA HIS A 10 -11.56 11.84 -14.94
C HIS A 10 -10.65 11.91 -16.17
N GLN A 11 -11.16 11.64 -17.37
CA GLN A 11 -10.40 11.79 -18.61
C GLN A 11 -9.93 13.24 -18.81
N VAL A 12 -10.79 14.21 -18.53
CA VAL A 12 -10.48 15.64 -18.68
C VAL A 12 -9.56 16.14 -17.56
N GLU A 13 -9.90 15.88 -16.30
CA GLU A 13 -9.21 16.47 -15.16
C GLU A 13 -7.95 15.71 -14.73
N SER A 14 -8.04 14.37 -14.73
CA SER A 14 -6.99 13.49 -14.20
C SER A 14 -6.13 12.88 -15.30
N GLY A 15 -6.67 12.68 -16.50
CA GLY A 15 -5.97 12.08 -17.65
C GLY A 15 -4.62 12.74 -17.97
N PRO A 16 -4.55 14.07 -18.14
CA PRO A 16 -3.29 14.76 -18.42
C PRO A 16 -2.25 14.54 -17.33
N ARG A 17 -2.66 14.63 -16.05
CA ARG A 17 -1.78 14.45 -14.89
C ARG A 17 -1.21 13.04 -14.81
N MET A 18 -2.04 12.02 -15.10
CA MET A 18 -1.57 10.64 -15.13
C MET A 18 -0.55 10.43 -16.25
N LYS A 19 -0.79 11.02 -17.43
CA LYS A 19 0.16 10.96 -18.55
C LYS A 19 1.50 11.62 -18.20
N ASP A 20 1.46 12.79 -17.57
CA ASP A 20 2.66 13.50 -17.12
C ASP A 20 3.43 12.71 -16.07
N LEU A 21 2.71 12.07 -15.14
CA LEU A 21 3.31 11.20 -14.13
C LEU A 21 4.00 9.97 -14.73
N GLU A 22 3.36 9.32 -15.71
CA GLU A 22 3.96 8.17 -16.42
C GLU A 22 5.25 8.58 -17.14
N ALA A 23 5.21 9.73 -17.83
CA ALA A 23 6.38 10.29 -18.50
C ALA A 23 7.49 10.62 -17.50
N TRP A 24 7.13 11.17 -16.34
CA TRP A 24 8.08 11.47 -15.27
C TRP A 24 8.76 10.22 -14.73
N PHE A 25 8.04 9.11 -14.53
CA PHE A 25 8.62 7.82 -14.12
C PHE A 25 9.63 7.30 -15.13
N LYS A 26 9.29 7.32 -16.43
CA LYS A 26 10.18 6.89 -17.51
C LYS A 26 11.46 7.74 -17.54
N LYS A 27 11.31 9.05 -17.32
CA LYS A 27 12.44 9.99 -17.27
C LYS A 27 13.41 9.72 -16.12
N GLN A 28 12.92 9.28 -14.95
CA GLN A 28 13.78 8.99 -13.79
C GLN A 28 14.84 7.93 -14.10
N PHE A 29 14.47 6.87 -14.82
CA PHE A 29 15.41 5.82 -15.20
C PHE A 29 16.21 6.18 -16.44
N ALA A 30 15.60 6.82 -17.45
CA ALA A 30 16.29 7.23 -18.67
C ALA A 30 17.45 8.20 -18.37
N GLU A 31 17.26 9.12 -17.43
CA GLU A 31 18.29 10.09 -17.01
C GLU A 31 19.15 9.58 -15.85
N ARG A 32 19.02 8.30 -15.45
CA ARG A 32 19.74 7.68 -14.34
C ARG A 32 19.65 8.46 -13.01
N LYS A 33 18.52 9.15 -12.79
CA LYS A 33 18.25 9.93 -11.56
C LYS A 33 17.87 9.04 -10.38
N VAL A 34 17.29 7.88 -10.66
CA VAL A 34 16.88 6.90 -9.67
C VAL A 34 17.52 5.56 -9.99
N GLU A 35 18.14 4.97 -8.98
CA GLU A 35 18.73 3.64 -9.08
C GLU A 35 17.60 2.59 -8.92
N PRO A 36 17.51 1.57 -9.79
CA PRO A 36 16.42 0.60 -9.80
C PRO A 36 16.20 -0.15 -8.48
N ASN A 37 17.27 -0.47 -7.75
CA ASN A 37 17.22 -1.24 -6.51
C ASN A 37 17.07 -0.35 -5.25
N SER A 38 16.98 0.97 -5.42
CA SER A 38 16.63 1.89 -4.34
C SER A 38 15.15 1.75 -4.01
N GLY A 39 14.76 2.05 -2.78
CA GLY A 39 13.34 1.97 -2.38
C GLY A 39 12.39 2.81 -3.26
N LEU A 40 12.88 3.94 -3.81
CA LEU A 40 12.13 4.74 -4.78
C LEU A 40 12.10 4.05 -6.16
N GLY A 41 13.21 3.48 -6.61
CA GLY A 41 13.29 2.74 -7.86
C GLY A 41 12.32 1.56 -7.88
N GLU A 42 12.32 0.75 -6.82
CA GLU A 42 11.40 -0.38 -6.66
C GLU A 42 9.93 0.08 -6.69
N ALA A 43 9.60 1.17 -5.99
CA ALA A 43 8.25 1.73 -6.00
C ALA A 43 7.83 2.20 -7.39
N ILE A 44 8.69 2.91 -8.13
CA ILE A 44 8.41 3.37 -9.49
C ILE A 44 8.24 2.17 -10.44
N LEU A 45 9.09 1.15 -10.34
CA LEU A 45 8.97 -0.07 -11.15
C LEU A 45 7.67 -0.80 -10.85
N TYR A 46 7.28 -0.91 -9.58
CA TYR A 46 6.01 -1.49 -9.18
C TYR A 46 4.83 -0.71 -9.78
N MET A 47 4.82 0.61 -9.65
CA MET A 47 3.76 1.45 -10.22
C MET A 47 3.66 1.30 -11.74
N GLN A 48 4.79 1.27 -12.46
CA GLN A 48 4.80 1.06 -13.90
C GLN A 48 4.30 -0.34 -14.28
N LYS A 49 4.67 -1.39 -13.53
CA LYS A 49 4.19 -2.77 -13.76
C LYS A 49 2.66 -2.90 -13.67
N TYR A 50 2.02 -2.13 -12.78
CA TYR A 50 0.58 -2.17 -12.57
C TYR A 50 -0.17 -0.97 -13.14
N TRP A 51 0.50 -0.13 -13.94
CA TRP A 51 -0.01 1.15 -14.42
C TRP A 51 -1.40 1.06 -15.07
N ASP A 52 -1.58 0.06 -15.93
CA ASP A 52 -2.86 -0.19 -16.59
C ASP A 52 -4.01 -0.41 -15.60
N LYS A 53 -3.76 -1.16 -14.54
CA LYS A 53 -4.79 -1.44 -13.52
C LYS A 53 -5.05 -0.19 -12.67
N LEU A 54 -4.00 0.54 -12.32
CA LEU A 54 -4.08 1.76 -11.52
C LEU A 54 -4.78 2.91 -12.26
N THR A 55 -4.76 2.91 -13.59
CA THR A 55 -5.38 3.93 -14.45
C THR A 55 -6.70 3.48 -15.09
N LEU A 56 -7.27 2.34 -14.65
CA LEU A 56 -8.48 1.77 -15.25
C LEU A 56 -9.68 2.73 -15.24
N PHE A 57 -9.76 3.61 -14.24
CA PHE A 57 -10.80 4.63 -14.11
C PHE A 57 -10.83 5.67 -15.24
N LEU A 58 -9.77 5.76 -16.05
CA LEU A 58 -9.71 6.60 -17.25
C LEU A 58 -10.27 5.89 -18.50
N ARG A 59 -10.50 4.58 -18.43
CA ARG A 59 -10.88 3.74 -19.58
C ARG A 59 -12.23 3.05 -19.42
N GLN A 60 -12.61 2.70 -18.20
CA GLN A 60 -13.82 1.94 -17.92
C GLN A 60 -14.76 2.73 -17.00
N ALA A 61 -15.98 2.98 -17.48
CA ALA A 61 -17.05 3.53 -16.67
C ALA A 61 -17.37 2.58 -15.51
N GLY A 62 -17.57 3.13 -14.32
CA GLY A 62 -17.91 2.33 -13.13
C GLY A 62 -16.70 1.71 -12.41
N ALA A 63 -15.47 1.89 -12.89
CA ALA A 63 -14.29 1.42 -12.18
C ALA A 63 -14.26 1.96 -10.73
N PRO A 64 -14.10 1.09 -9.71
CA PRO A 64 -13.98 1.52 -8.32
C PRO A 64 -12.62 2.18 -8.12
N LEU A 65 -12.64 3.47 -7.78
CA LEU A 65 -11.45 4.25 -7.43
C LEU A 65 -11.09 4.08 -5.94
N ASP A 66 -12.07 3.70 -5.14
CA ASP A 66 -11.90 3.52 -3.70
C ASP A 66 -11.58 2.07 -3.34
N ASN A 67 -10.54 1.89 -2.53
CA ASN A 67 -10.16 0.60 -1.96
C ASN A 67 -10.97 0.28 -0.70
N ASN A 68 -12.07 1.00 -0.43
CA ASN A 68 -12.79 0.97 0.86
C ASN A 68 -13.28 -0.43 1.20
N ILE A 69 -13.71 -1.21 0.21
CA ILE A 69 -14.18 -2.58 0.40
C ILE A 69 -13.04 -3.49 0.85
N VAL A 70 -11.88 -3.39 0.22
CA VAL A 70 -10.68 -4.17 0.57
C VAL A 70 -10.14 -3.70 1.91
N GLU A 71 -10.06 -2.40 2.16
CA GLU A 71 -9.66 -1.85 3.45
C GLU A 71 -10.59 -2.27 4.58
N ARG A 72 -11.91 -2.26 4.36
CA ARG A 72 -12.89 -2.74 5.35
C ARG A 72 -12.69 -4.22 5.63
N THR A 73 -12.40 -5.01 4.60
CA THR A 73 -12.12 -6.44 4.72
C THR A 73 -10.80 -6.71 5.46
N LEU A 74 -9.74 -5.97 5.14
CA LEU A 74 -8.43 -6.05 5.79
C LEU A 74 -8.49 -5.56 7.25
N LYS A 75 -9.26 -4.50 7.53
CA LYS A 75 -9.52 -3.99 8.90
C LYS A 75 -10.30 -5.01 9.76
N ILE A 76 -11.07 -5.92 9.16
CA ILE A 76 -11.74 -7.02 9.87
C ILE A 76 -10.74 -8.15 10.15
N LEU A 77 -9.84 -8.47 9.21
CA LEU A 77 -8.81 -9.49 9.39
C LEU A 77 -7.78 -9.11 10.46
N HIS A 78 -7.29 -7.87 10.45
CA HIS A 78 -6.37 -7.37 11.48
C HIS A 78 -6.98 -7.35 12.88
N ARG A 79 -8.29 -7.07 13.00
CA ARG A 79 -8.99 -7.14 14.29
C ARG A 79 -9.13 -8.56 14.84
N LYS A 80 -9.22 -9.57 13.97
CA LYS A 80 -9.29 -10.99 14.39
C LYS A 80 -7.92 -11.57 14.78
N ASN A 81 -6.82 -11.01 14.27
CA ASN A 81 -5.45 -11.44 14.57
C ASN A 81 -4.78 -10.62 15.69
N ALA A 82 -5.48 -9.69 16.32
CA ALA A 82 -5.01 -8.97 17.49
C ALA A 82 -5.07 -9.89 18.73
N LEU A 83 -4.06 -10.76 18.88
CA LEU A 83 -3.86 -11.53 20.10
C LEU A 83 -3.56 -10.55 21.26
N PRO A 84 -4.29 -10.61 22.39
CA PRO A 84 -3.86 -9.97 23.62
C PRO A 84 -2.52 -10.58 24.04
N GLY A 85 -1.56 -9.73 24.38
CA GLY A 85 -0.15 -10.09 24.55
C GLY A 85 0.09 -11.36 25.35
N ARG A 86 0.79 -12.33 24.74
CA ARG A 86 1.55 -13.34 25.48
C ARG A 86 2.89 -12.73 25.85
N GLY A 87 2.93 -12.08 27.02
CA GLY A 87 4.18 -11.98 27.77
C GLY A 87 4.72 -13.37 28.11
N LYS A 88 5.96 -13.40 28.60
CA LYS A 88 6.73 -14.56 29.10
C LYS A 88 7.61 -15.26 28.05
N TRP A 89 8.74 -14.62 27.75
CA TRP A 89 9.97 -15.30 27.34
C TRP A 89 11.14 -14.79 28.18
N THR A 90 11.37 -15.44 29.33
CA THR A 90 12.71 -15.75 29.83
C THR A 90 12.57 -16.87 30.86
N ARG A 91 13.01 -18.07 30.45
CA ARG A 91 13.26 -19.20 31.34
C ARG A 91 14.72 -19.07 31.77
N VAL A 92 14.96 -18.78 33.04
CA VAL A 92 16.19 -19.18 33.73
C VAL A 92 15.77 -19.92 34.99
N LEU A 93 16.34 -21.11 35.14
CA LEU A 93 15.96 -22.19 36.04
C LEU A 93 16.37 -21.93 37.51
N PRO A 94 15.88 -22.77 38.46
CA PRO A 94 15.73 -22.43 39.87
C PRO A 94 16.97 -22.78 40.70
N THR A 95 17.20 -22.06 41.79
CA THR A 95 18.04 -22.55 42.89
C THR A 95 17.64 -21.85 44.19
N GLN A 96 16.96 -22.63 45.05
CA GLN A 96 17.16 -22.80 46.50
C GLN A 96 17.57 -21.61 47.40
N MET A 97 17.07 -21.66 48.64
CA MET A 97 17.50 -20.91 49.84
C MET A 97 16.91 -19.49 49.97
N THR A 98 16.44 -18.97 51.11
CA THR A 98 16.14 -19.43 52.48
C THR A 98 15.60 -18.18 53.21
N PHE A 99 14.63 -18.35 54.11
CA PHE A 99 14.43 -17.60 55.38
C PHE A 99 14.14 -16.07 55.43
N GLY A 100 13.26 -15.74 56.39
CA GLY A 100 13.22 -14.47 57.16
C GLY A 100 12.14 -13.50 56.67
N LEU A 101 10.96 -13.40 57.27
CA LEU A 101 10.69 -12.66 58.53
C LEU A 101 11.47 -11.35 58.64
N CYS A 102 10.84 -10.25 58.22
CA CYS A 102 10.65 -8.99 58.95
C CYS A 102 9.63 -8.15 58.15
#